data_AF-A0A821XGG6-F1
#
_entry.id   AF-A0A821XGG6-F1
#
_cell.length_a   1.000
_cell.length_b   1.000
_cell.length_c   1.000
_cell.angle_alpha   90.00
_cell.angle_beta   90.00
_cell.angle_gamma   90.00
#
_symmetry.space_group_name_H-M   'P 1'
#
loop_
_entity.id
_entity.type
_entity.pdbx_description
1 polymer ?
#
loop_
_entity_poly.entity_id
_entity_poly.type
_entity_poly.pdbx_seq_one_letter_code
_entity_poly.pdbx_strand_id
1 'polypeptide(L)'
;MGNKQGGKTSSSTELTPKHIALLKANTKYSEDEIRQWHAGFIRDCPNGKLDKKKFADVYKQFYPGGKADTFCKYAFDTFDSNGDGHIDFEEFLLAISATSQGSLDDRLEVAFDMYDISGDGQIDQGELTKLITAMYDLVGETDRK
;
A
#
# COMPACT_ATOMS: atom_id res chain seq x y z
N MET A 1 46.83 7.15 3.28
CA MET A 1 46.15 7.45 2.00
C MET A 1 44.74 6.93 2.10
N GLY A 2 43.81 7.82 2.44
CA GLY A 2 42.41 7.46 2.63
C GLY A 2 41.63 7.46 1.32
N ASN A 3 40.44 6.87 1.44
CA ASN A 3 39.24 7.06 0.63
C ASN A 3 38.95 6.00 -0.46
N LYS A 4 37.94 5.15 -0.18
CA LYS A 4 36.84 4.86 -1.11
C LYS A 4 35.54 4.77 -0.29
N GLN A 5 34.78 5.85 -0.32
CA GLN A 5 33.46 5.97 -0.96
C GLN A 5 32.33 5.22 -0.22
N GLY A 6 31.61 5.99 0.60
CA GLY A 6 30.30 5.63 1.11
C GLY A 6 29.30 5.45 -0.03
N GLY A 7 28.50 4.39 0.08
CA GLY A 7 27.37 4.14 -0.81
C GLY A 7 26.37 5.28 -0.72
N LYS A 8 26.03 5.85 -1.87
CA LYS A 8 24.95 6.83 -2.00
C LYS A 8 23.63 6.15 -1.67
N THR A 9 22.98 6.62 -0.61
CA THR A 9 21.57 6.38 -0.35
C THR A 9 20.76 7.12 -1.43
N SER A 10 20.19 6.36 -2.37
CA SER A 10 19.22 6.87 -3.34
C SER A 10 18.05 7.50 -2.58
N SER A 11 17.75 8.78 -2.82
CA SER A 11 16.67 9.47 -2.12
C SER A 11 15.31 8.94 -2.59
N SER A 12 14.49 8.43 -1.68
CA SER A 12 13.11 7.95 -1.90
C SER A 12 12.15 9.00 -2.47
N THR A 13 12.61 10.24 -2.64
CA THR A 13 11.83 11.41 -3.07
C THR A 13 11.99 11.75 -4.56
N GLU A 14 12.92 11.11 -5.27
CA GLU A 14 13.19 11.42 -6.68
C GLU A 14 12.64 10.34 -7.61
N LEU A 15 11.74 10.75 -8.51
CA LEU A 15 11.16 9.86 -9.52
C LEU A 15 12.14 9.67 -10.69
N THR A 16 12.97 8.62 -10.59
CA THR A 16 13.98 8.32 -11.61
C THR A 16 13.36 7.77 -12.90
N PRO A 17 14.03 7.89 -14.07
CA PRO A 17 13.56 7.28 -15.31
C PRO A 17 13.37 5.76 -15.22
N LYS A 18 14.13 5.08 -14.36
CA LYS A 18 13.99 3.65 -14.11
C LYS A 18 12.68 3.33 -13.39
N HIS A 19 12.33 4.09 -12.34
CA HIS A 19 11.06 3.91 -11.63
C HIS A 19 9.87 4.17 -12.57
N ILE A 20 9.95 5.22 -13.40
CA ILE A 20 8.90 5.50 -14.38
C ILE A 20 8.72 4.34 -15.37
N ALA A 21 9.81 3.79 -15.89
CA ALA A 21 9.75 2.66 -16.82
C ALA A 21 9.14 1.42 -16.15
N LEU A 22 9.52 1.13 -14.90
CA LEU A 22 8.97 0.04 -14.11
C LEU A 22 7.47 0.23 -13.87
N LEU A 23 7.05 1.40 -13.41
CA LEU A 23 5.65 1.71 -13.12
C LEU A 23 4.80 1.66 -14.38
N LYS A 24 5.29 2.11 -15.54
CA LYS A 24 4.58 1.98 -16.82
C LYS A 24 4.45 0.53 -17.30
N ALA A 25 5.39 -0.33 -16.94
CA ALA A 25 5.36 -1.74 -17.32
C ALA A 25 4.40 -2.55 -16.44
N ASN A 26 4.23 -2.14 -15.17
CA ASN A 26 3.48 -2.90 -14.16
C ASN A 26 2.15 -2.22 -13.75
N THR A 27 1.83 -1.06 -14.32
CA THR A 27 0.56 -0.36 -14.11
C THR A 27 -0.03 0.07 -15.45
N LYS A 28 -1.30 0.49 -15.46
CA LYS A 28 -1.95 1.05 -16.65
C LYS A 28 -1.81 2.57 -16.75
N TYR A 29 -1.03 3.19 -15.86
CA TYR A 29 -0.86 4.64 -15.85
C TYR A 29 0.15 5.11 -16.91
N SER A 30 -0.20 6.23 -17.55
CA SER A 30 0.73 6.98 -18.39
C SER A 30 1.81 7.66 -17.54
N GLU A 31 2.89 8.09 -18.19
CA GLU A 31 3.97 8.81 -17.50
C GLU A 31 3.48 10.10 -16.82
N ASP A 32 2.58 10.83 -17.47
CA ASP A 32 2.01 12.06 -16.92
C ASP A 32 1.17 11.79 -15.67
N GLU A 33 0.36 10.72 -15.68
CA GLU A 33 -0.41 10.29 -14.50
C GLU A 33 0.51 9.85 -13.37
N ILE A 34 1.56 9.08 -13.66
CA ILE A 34 2.56 8.67 -12.65
C ILE A 34 3.19 9.90 -12.00
N ARG A 35 3.56 10.92 -12.80
CA ARG A 35 4.14 12.17 -12.29
C ARG A 35 3.14 12.96 -11.42
N GLN A 36 1.86 12.98 -11.80
CA GLN A 36 0.81 13.62 -11.01
C GLN A 36 0.60 12.92 -9.67
N TRP A 37 0.52 11.58 -9.68
CA TRP A 37 0.44 10.78 -8.46
C TRP A 37 1.66 11.02 -7.56
N HIS A 38 2.87 11.02 -8.11
CA HIS A 38 4.10 11.29 -7.36
C HIS A 38 4.08 12.69 -6.73
N ALA A 39 3.66 13.71 -7.47
CA ALA A 39 3.55 15.06 -6.93
C ALA A 39 2.54 15.14 -5.77
N GLY A 40 1.41 14.46 -5.88
CA GLY A 40 0.43 14.34 -4.79
C GLY A 40 1.01 13.60 -3.57
N PHE A 41 1.68 12.49 -3.80
CA PHE A 41 2.30 11.69 -2.75
C PHE A 41 3.37 12.47 -1.98
N ILE A 42 4.26 13.19 -2.66
CA ILE A 42 5.29 14.03 -2.00
C ILE A 42 4.67 15.22 -1.27
N ARG A 43 3.58 15.80 -1.78
CA ARG A 43 2.87 16.87 -1.08
C ARG A 43 2.32 16.37 0.27
N ASP A 44 1.78 15.16 0.30
CA ASP A 44 1.11 14.60 1.47
C ASP A 44 2.10 13.87 2.40
N CYS A 45 3.20 13.35 1.85
CA CYS A 45 4.33 12.70 2.52
C CYS A 45 5.68 13.30 2.03
N PRO A 46 6.12 14.45 2.58
CA PRO A 46 7.32 15.15 2.11
C PRO A 46 8.65 14.39 2.19
N ASN A 47 8.70 13.34 3.02
CA ASN A 47 9.83 12.43 3.15
C ASN A 47 9.81 11.29 2.11
N GLY A 48 8.79 11.23 1.24
CA GLY A 48 8.60 10.16 0.26
C GLY A 48 8.26 8.80 0.88
N LYS A 49 7.74 8.78 2.11
CA LYS A 49 7.38 7.56 2.84
C LYS A 49 6.02 7.71 3.50
N LEU A 50 5.12 6.77 3.25
CA LEU A 50 3.82 6.68 3.91
C LEU A 50 3.92 5.70 5.08
N ASP A 51 3.76 6.18 6.31
CA ASP A 51 3.77 5.34 7.50
C ASP A 51 2.37 4.81 7.87
N LYS A 52 2.35 3.76 8.72
CA LYS A 52 1.12 3.10 9.19
C LYS A 52 0.11 4.07 9.80
N LYS A 53 0.59 5.09 10.53
CA LYS A 53 -0.27 6.06 11.20
C LYS A 53 -0.96 6.95 10.19
N LYS A 54 -0.19 7.52 9.26
CA LYS A 54 -0.72 8.38 8.20
C LYS A 54 -1.68 7.62 7.29
N PHE A 55 -1.38 6.36 6.96
CA PHE A 55 -2.29 5.49 6.21
C PHE A 55 -3.63 5.29 6.94
N ALA A 56 -3.60 4.97 8.24
CA ALA A 56 -4.81 4.81 9.04
C ALA A 56 -5.59 6.12 9.18
N ASP A 57 -4.92 7.26 9.33
CA ASP A 57 -5.56 8.58 9.44
C ASP A 57 -6.32 8.94 8.16
N VAL A 58 -5.81 8.57 6.98
CA VAL A 58 -6.51 8.75 5.70
C VAL A 58 -7.78 7.90 5.66
N TYR A 59 -7.70 6.62 6.04
CA TYR A 59 -8.87 5.73 6.07
C TYR A 59 -9.93 6.19 7.08
N LYS A 60 -9.54 6.73 8.24
CA LYS A 60 -10.46 7.30 9.22
C LYS A 60 -11.24 8.51 8.69
N GLN A 61 -10.71 9.25 7.72
CA GLN A 61 -11.44 10.35 7.08
C GLN A 61 -12.60 9.84 6.20
N PHE A 62 -12.43 8.68 5.55
CA PHE A 62 -13.47 8.06 4.72
C PHE A 62 -14.46 7.21 5.54
N TYR A 63 -14.00 6.64 6.67
CA TYR A 63 -14.80 5.79 7.56
C TYR A 63 -14.77 6.30 9.02
N PRO A 64 -15.34 7.49 9.30
CA PRO A 64 -15.22 8.16 10.60
C PRO A 64 -15.92 7.42 11.77
N GLY A 65 -16.67 6.34 11.51
CA GLY A 65 -17.36 5.53 12.50
C GLY A 65 -16.80 4.11 12.70
N GLY A 66 -15.82 3.68 11.91
CA GLY A 66 -15.27 2.33 11.95
C GLY A 66 -14.01 2.20 12.82
N LYS A 67 -13.72 1.00 13.31
CA LYS A 67 -12.40 0.67 13.90
C LYS A 67 -11.42 0.32 12.78
N ALA A 68 -11.05 1.34 12.01
CA ALA A 68 -10.20 1.18 10.84
C ALA A 68 -8.79 0.63 11.16
N ASP A 69 -8.32 0.74 12.41
CA ASP A 69 -6.95 0.42 12.79
C ASP A 69 -6.53 -1.02 12.44
N THR A 70 -7.40 -2.00 12.68
CA THR A 70 -7.08 -3.42 12.40
C THR A 70 -7.04 -3.71 10.90
N PHE A 71 -8.01 -3.19 10.14
CA PHE A 71 -8.02 -3.34 8.68
C PHE A 71 -6.84 -2.60 8.04
N CYS A 72 -6.59 -1.37 8.47
CA CYS A 72 -5.48 -0.55 7.97
C CYS A 72 -4.14 -1.24 8.22
N LYS A 73 -3.98 -1.95 9.34
CA LYS A 73 -2.78 -2.73 9.60
C LYS A 73 -2.57 -3.80 8.52
N TYR A 74 -3.57 -4.64 8.26
CA TYR A 74 -3.45 -5.71 7.27
C TYR A 74 -3.24 -5.16 5.86
N ALA A 75 -4.04 -4.19 5.44
CA ALA A 75 -3.88 -3.54 4.14
C ALA A 75 -2.51 -2.87 3.97
N PHE A 76 -1.98 -2.26 5.03
CA PHE A 76 -0.64 -1.69 5.01
C PHE A 76 0.43 -2.79 4.86
N ASP A 77 0.34 -3.85 5.66
CA ASP A 77 1.31 -4.96 5.62
C ASP A 77 1.31 -5.65 4.25
N THR A 78 0.18 -5.70 3.54
CA THR A 78 0.10 -6.19 2.15
C THR A 78 0.77 -5.24 1.14
N PHE A 79 0.72 -3.92 1.38
CA PHE A 79 1.30 -2.93 0.46
C PHE A 79 2.80 -2.69 0.72
N ASP A 80 3.27 -2.86 1.96
CA ASP A 80 4.68 -2.80 2.38
C ASP A 80 5.42 -4.07 1.95
N SER A 81 5.61 -4.23 0.64
CA SER A 81 6.18 -5.44 0.02
C SER A 81 7.61 -5.71 0.45
N ASN A 82 8.39 -4.66 0.75
CA ASN A 82 9.77 -4.79 1.20
C ASN A 82 9.90 -4.96 2.74
N GLY A 83 8.81 -4.74 3.50
CA GLY A 83 8.76 -4.92 4.95
C GLY A 83 9.59 -3.90 5.74
N ASP A 84 9.89 -2.73 5.19
CA ASP A 84 10.68 -1.68 5.85
C ASP A 84 9.86 -0.85 6.85
N GLY A 85 8.56 -1.10 6.94
CA GLY A 85 7.61 -0.40 7.81
C GLY A 85 7.06 0.88 7.18
N HIS A 86 7.35 1.15 5.93
CA HIS A 86 6.89 2.31 5.16
C HIS A 86 6.53 1.88 3.75
N ILE A 87 5.45 2.46 3.23
CA ILE A 87 5.09 2.31 1.83
C ILE A 87 5.77 3.45 1.07
N ASP A 88 6.65 3.12 0.13
CA ASP A 88 7.22 4.10 -0.77
C ASP A 88 6.27 4.40 -1.96
N PHE A 89 6.67 5.33 -2.83
CA PHE A 89 5.82 5.71 -3.95
C PHE A 89 5.59 4.57 -4.96
N GLU A 90 6.58 3.70 -5.16
CA GLU A 90 6.47 2.58 -6.08
C GLU A 90 5.46 1.56 -5.56
N GLU A 91 5.61 1.15 -4.30
CA GLU A 91 4.68 0.26 -3.60
C GLU A 91 3.26 0.84 -3.56
N PHE A 92 3.12 2.12 -3.25
CA PHE A 92 1.84 2.81 -3.25
C PHE A 92 1.15 2.73 -4.62
N LEU A 93 1.85 3.07 -5.71
CA LEU A 93 1.21 3.15 -7.03
C LEU A 93 0.91 1.75 -7.59
N LEU A 94 1.76 0.76 -7.32
CA LEU A 94 1.51 -0.63 -7.67
C LEU A 94 0.25 -1.17 -6.96
N ALA A 95 0.14 -0.95 -5.64
CA ALA A 95 -1.02 -1.35 -4.86
C ALA A 95 -2.32 -0.71 -5.35
N ILE A 96 -2.30 0.61 -5.63
CA ILE A 96 -3.46 1.31 -6.19
C ILE A 96 -3.81 0.79 -7.59
N SER A 97 -2.81 0.51 -8.43
CA SER A 97 -3.08 -0.02 -9.77
C SER A 97 -3.71 -1.41 -9.69
N ALA A 98 -3.18 -2.32 -8.88
CA ALA A 98 -3.71 -3.68 -8.73
C ALA A 98 -5.16 -3.68 -8.21
N THR A 99 -5.48 -2.82 -7.22
CA THR A 99 -6.82 -2.76 -6.62
C THR A 99 -7.85 -2.02 -7.48
N SER A 100 -7.46 -0.99 -8.24
CA SER A 100 -8.41 -0.14 -9.00
C SER A 100 -8.48 -0.46 -10.49
N GLN A 101 -7.36 -0.83 -11.11
CA GLN A 101 -7.21 -0.99 -12.56
C GLN A 101 -6.72 -2.39 -12.96
N GLY A 102 -6.33 -3.23 -12.00
CA GLY A 102 -5.90 -4.61 -12.21
C GLY A 102 -6.98 -5.47 -12.86
N SER A 103 -6.54 -6.58 -13.46
CA SER A 103 -7.40 -7.67 -13.90
C SER A 103 -8.19 -8.27 -12.73
N LEU A 104 -9.14 -9.16 -13.01
CA LEU A 104 -9.80 -9.89 -11.92
C LEU A 104 -8.79 -10.71 -11.12
N ASP A 105 -7.84 -11.35 -11.80
CA ASP A 105 -6.83 -12.19 -11.18
C ASP A 105 -5.89 -11.36 -10.29
N ASP A 106 -5.45 -10.18 -10.77
CA ASP A 106 -4.58 -9.28 -9.98
C ASP A 106 -5.29 -8.82 -8.69
N ARG A 107 -6.61 -8.55 -8.77
CA ARG A 107 -7.40 -8.17 -7.60
C ARG A 107 -7.60 -9.34 -6.64
N LEU A 108 -7.73 -10.56 -7.16
CA LEU A 108 -7.85 -11.77 -6.36
C LEU A 108 -6.53 -12.11 -5.66
N GLU A 109 -5.40 -11.89 -6.32
CA GLU A 109 -4.06 -12.05 -5.72
C GLU A 109 -3.87 -11.08 -4.56
N VAL A 110 -4.12 -9.79 -4.76
CA VAL A 110 -4.06 -8.80 -3.67
C VAL A 110 -5.07 -9.10 -2.56
N ALA A 111 -6.26 -9.60 -2.90
CA ALA A 111 -7.23 -10.04 -1.90
C ALA A 111 -6.71 -11.24 -1.11
N PHE A 112 -6.11 -12.22 -1.77
CA PHE A 112 -5.51 -13.38 -1.14
C PHE A 112 -4.39 -12.98 -0.18
N ASP A 113 -3.48 -12.11 -0.60
CA ASP A 113 -2.37 -11.61 0.21
C ASP A 113 -2.85 -10.80 1.43
N MET A 114 -4.01 -10.15 1.35
CA MET A 114 -4.65 -9.54 2.53
C MET A 114 -5.18 -10.58 3.52
N TYR A 115 -5.63 -11.75 3.05
CA TYR A 115 -6.12 -12.83 3.90
C TYR A 115 -4.98 -13.67 4.50
N ASP A 116 -3.92 -13.95 3.73
CA ASP A 116 -2.75 -14.70 4.17
C ASP A 116 -1.82 -13.81 5.01
N ILE A 117 -2.17 -13.66 6.28
CA ILE A 117 -1.44 -12.81 7.24
C ILE A 117 -0.05 -13.41 7.55
N SER A 118 0.09 -14.74 7.47
CA SER A 118 1.34 -15.43 7.76
C SER A 118 2.33 -15.41 6.59
N GLY A 119 1.84 -15.22 5.36
CA GLY A 119 2.62 -15.26 4.12
C GLY A 119 3.06 -16.68 3.76
N ASP A 120 2.33 -17.71 4.19
CA ASP A 120 2.69 -19.11 3.95
C ASP A 120 2.06 -19.69 2.66
N GLY A 121 1.31 -18.87 1.94
CA GLY A 121 0.60 -19.21 0.71
C GLY A 121 -0.72 -19.95 0.95
N GLN A 122 -1.20 -20.02 2.19
CA GLN A 122 -2.46 -20.62 2.58
C GLN A 122 -3.27 -19.66 3.45
N ILE A 123 -4.58 -19.87 3.53
CA ILE A 123 -5.45 -19.10 4.42
C ILE A 123 -6.04 -20.06 5.43
N ASP A 124 -5.62 -19.93 6.69
CA ASP A 124 -6.18 -20.70 7.80
C ASP A 124 -7.47 -20.07 8.34
N GLN A 125 -8.21 -20.83 9.16
CA GLN A 125 -9.47 -20.35 9.74
C GLN A 125 -9.28 -19.09 10.60
N GLY A 126 -8.18 -19.01 11.34
CA GLY A 126 -7.85 -17.86 12.19
C GLY A 126 -7.55 -16.62 11.37
N GLU A 127 -6.83 -16.75 10.27
CA GLU A 127 -6.55 -15.68 9.31
C GLU A 127 -7.81 -15.15 8.63
N LEU A 128 -8.64 -16.06 8.11
CA LEU A 128 -9.94 -15.72 7.55
C LEU A 128 -10.81 -14.98 8.55
N THR A 129 -10.86 -15.46 9.80
CA THR A 129 -11.65 -14.83 10.86
C THR A 129 -11.15 -13.43 11.19
N LYS A 130 -9.83 -13.21 11.24
CA LYS A 130 -9.23 -11.91 11.57
C LYS A 130 -9.57 -10.85 10.54
N LEU A 131 -9.41 -11.14 9.24
CA LEU A 131 -9.67 -10.15 8.20
C LEU A 131 -11.17 -9.85 8.08
N ILE A 132 -12.03 -10.88 8.13
CA ILE A 132 -13.48 -10.69 8.11
C ILE A 132 -13.92 -9.83 9.30
N THR A 133 -13.45 -10.13 10.51
CA THR A 133 -13.77 -9.32 11.71
C THR A 133 -13.33 -7.87 11.53
N ALA A 134 -12.13 -7.64 10.98
CA ALA A 134 -11.62 -6.30 10.72
C ALA A 134 -12.46 -5.53 9.68
N MET A 135 -12.96 -6.22 8.64
CA MET A 135 -13.87 -5.62 7.65
C MET A 135 -15.22 -5.25 8.28
N TYR A 136 -15.81 -6.14 9.08
CA TYR A 136 -17.05 -5.84 9.81
C TYR A 136 -16.90 -4.64 10.76
N ASP A 137 -15.76 -4.56 11.45
CA ASP A 137 -15.43 -3.45 12.35
C ASP A 137 -15.15 -2.13 11.59
N LEU A 138 -14.64 -2.20 10.36
CA LEU A 138 -14.37 -1.04 9.49
C LEU A 138 -15.67 -0.44 8.92
N VAL A 139 -16.55 -1.29 8.40
CA VAL A 139 -17.84 -0.87 7.81
C VAL A 139 -18.80 -0.39 8.90
N GLY A 140 -18.55 -0.77 10.16
CA GLY A 140 -19.48 -0.63 11.26
C GLY A 140 -20.65 -1.60 11.07
N GLU A 141 -21.41 -1.89 12.12
CA GLU A 141 -22.70 -2.57 11.96
C GLU A 141 -23.57 -1.75 11.00
N THR A 142 -23.53 -2.07 9.69
CA THR A 142 -24.51 -1.61 8.73
C THR A 142 -25.85 -2.02 9.29
N ASP A 143 -26.62 -1.02 9.69
CA ASP A 143 -27.94 -1.04 10.27
C ASP A 143 -28.58 -2.44 10.34
N ARG A 144 -28.63 -3.03 11.55
CA ARG A 144 -29.78 -3.85 11.92
C ARG A 144 -31.00 -2.91 11.94
N LYS A 145 -31.67 -2.77 10.79
CA LYS A 145 -33.04 -2.24 10.70
C LYS A 145 -33.88 -3.14 9.82
#